data_AF-A0A839SYV0-F1
#
_entry.id   AF-A0A839SYV0-F1
#
_cell.length_a   1.000
_cell.length_b   1.000
_cell.length_c   1.000
_cell.angle_alpha   90.00
_cell.angle_beta   90.00
_cell.angle_gamma   90.00
#
_symmetry.space_group_name_H-M   'P 1'
#
loop_
_entity.id
_entity.type
_entity.pdbx_description
1 polymer ?
#
loop_
_entity_poly.entity_id
_entity_poly.type
_entity_poly.pdbx_seq_one_letter_code
_entity_poly.pdbx_strand_id
1 'polypeptide(L)'
;MSGKGFWINLLAWKECDETVHVTVRDNNVDQALRALKKKLQREGVFREMKLRRNYEKPSEKRKRERAEAVRRHRKLMRKRMEREGF
;
A
#
# COMPACT_ATOMS: atom_id res chain seq x y z
N MET A 1 10.70 47.48 -16.08
CA MET A 1 10.59 46.67 -14.84
C MET A 1 10.16 45.28 -15.25
N SER A 2 11.11 44.36 -15.42
CA SER A 2 10.84 42.96 -15.76
C SER A 2 10.14 42.30 -14.57
N GLY A 3 8.89 41.89 -14.80
CA GLY A 3 8.07 41.20 -13.82
C GLY A 3 8.72 39.88 -13.43
N LYS A 4 9.17 39.82 -12.19
CA LYS A 4 9.49 38.59 -11.47
C LYS A 4 8.22 37.74 -11.42
N GLY A 5 8.23 36.58 -12.07
CA GLY A 5 7.04 35.75 -12.11
C GLY A 5 7.16 34.51 -12.99
N PHE A 6 8.33 33.86 -13.00
CA PHE A 6 8.47 32.51 -13.57
C PHE A 6 8.84 31.51 -12.48
N TRP A 7 8.13 31.63 -11.35
CA TRP A 7 8.00 30.57 -10.36
C TRP A 7 6.80 29.74 -10.77
N ILE A 8 7.03 28.62 -11.46
CA ILE A 8 6.42 27.31 -11.15
C ILE A 8 7.42 26.30 -11.68
N ASN A 9 8.27 25.80 -10.78
CA ASN A 9 9.04 24.60 -11.03
C ASN A 9 8.07 23.50 -11.44
N LEU A 10 8.15 23.10 -12.71
CA LEU A 10 7.63 21.85 -13.25
C LEU A 10 8.46 20.69 -12.69
N LEU A 11 8.42 20.50 -11.36
CA LEU A 11 9.09 19.43 -10.64
C LEU A 11 8.09 18.85 -9.64
N ALA A 12 7.17 18.06 -10.17
CA ALA A 12 6.44 17.07 -9.38
C ALA A 12 5.96 15.91 -10.26
N TRP A 13 6.79 15.45 -11.19
CA TRP A 13 6.80 14.04 -11.53
C TRP A 13 7.44 13.33 -10.35
N LYS A 14 6.60 13.00 -9.38
CA LYS A 14 6.98 12.18 -8.23
C LYS A 14 7.39 10.84 -8.80
N GLU A 15 8.69 10.58 -8.84
CA GLU A 15 9.27 9.27 -9.11
C GLU A 15 8.50 8.23 -8.28
N CYS A 16 7.80 7.32 -8.96
CA CYS A 16 7.27 6.11 -8.37
C CYS A 16 8.42 5.11 -8.19
N ASP A 17 9.40 5.46 -7.36
CA ASP A 17 10.37 4.49 -6.87
C ASP A 17 9.93 4.06 -5.45
N GLU A 18 8.89 3.22 -5.38
CA GLU A 18 8.58 2.48 -4.15
C GLU A 18 9.46 1.22 -4.08
N THR A 19 10.79 1.39 -4.04
CA THR A 19 11.68 0.28 -3.66
C THR A 19 11.63 0.06 -2.15
N VAL A 20 11.23 -1.15 -1.74
CA VAL A 20 11.12 -1.51 -0.32
C VAL A 20 12.51 -1.66 0.29
N HIS A 21 12.96 -0.63 1.02
CA HIS A 21 14.24 -0.65 1.71
C HIS A 21 14.15 -1.23 3.13
N VAL A 22 15.11 -2.08 3.52
CA VAL A 22 15.26 -2.63 4.87
C VAL A 22 16.71 -2.50 5.32
N THR A 23 16.91 -1.77 6.42
CA THR A 23 18.21 -1.64 7.08
C THR A 23 18.46 -2.86 7.97
N VAL A 24 19.61 -3.51 7.79
CA VAL A 24 20.08 -4.57 8.69
C VAL A 24 20.94 -3.91 9.77
N ARG A 25 20.73 -4.26 11.03
CA ARG A 25 21.57 -3.83 12.16
C ARG A 25 22.21 -5.07 12.79
N ASP A 26 23.45 -4.92 13.25
CA ASP A 26 24.16 -5.90 14.09
C ASP A 26 24.22 -7.32 13.49
N ASN A 27 24.44 -7.42 12.18
CA ASN A 27 24.54 -8.67 11.42
C ASN A 27 23.31 -9.61 11.52
N ASN A 28 22.17 -9.12 12.02
CA ASN A 28 20.97 -9.92 12.21
C ASN A 28 20.12 -9.97 10.93
N VAL A 29 20.59 -10.75 9.97
CA VAL A 29 19.98 -10.88 8.63
C VAL A 29 18.58 -11.51 8.70
N ASP A 30 18.36 -12.49 9.57
CA ASP A 30 17.06 -13.16 9.71
C ASP A 30 15.95 -12.21 10.16
N GLN A 31 16.27 -11.29 11.08
CA GLN A 31 15.31 -10.30 11.54
C GLN A 31 14.97 -9.30 10.42
N ALA A 32 15.97 -8.89 9.63
CA ALA A 32 15.77 -8.03 8.49
C ALA A 32 14.89 -8.70 7.41
N LEU A 33 15.11 -9.98 7.11
CA LEU A 33 14.28 -10.75 6.18
C LEU A 33 12.82 -10.88 6.67
N ARG A 34 12.62 -11.10 7.98
CA ARG A 34 11.27 -11.09 8.58
C ARG A 34 10.60 -9.72 8.49
N ALA A 35 11.35 -8.65 8.72
CA ALA A 35 10.85 -7.28 8.60
C ALA A 35 10.47 -6.95 7.14
N LEU A 36 11.31 -7.32 6.17
CA LEU A 36 11.05 -7.18 4.74
C LEU A 36 9.76 -7.90 4.33
N LYS A 37 9.64 -9.18 4.70
CA LYS A 37 8.43 -9.98 4.41
C LYS A 37 7.18 -9.34 5.01
N LYS A 38 7.26 -8.80 6.23
CA LYS A 38 6.15 -8.08 6.87
C LYS A 38 5.81 -6.76 6.15
N LYS A 39 6.79 -6.00 5.67
CA LYS A 39 6.55 -4.76 4.90
C LYS A 39 5.84 -5.07 3.58
N LEU A 40 6.35 -6.03 2.81
CA LEU A 40 5.74 -6.49 1.55
C LEU A 40 4.31 -7.02 1.73
N GLN A 41 4.04 -7.69 2.86
CA GLN A 41 2.68 -8.13 3.19
C GLN A 41 1.72 -6.98 3.52
N ARG A 42 2.21 -5.88 4.11
CA ARG A 42 1.40 -4.69 4.42
C ARG A 42 1.06 -3.90 3.16
N GLU A 43 2.04 -3.72 2.29
CA GLU A 43 1.87 -3.06 0.99
C GLU A 43 0.94 -3.85 0.08
N GLY A 44 0.81 -5.17 0.32
CA GLY A 44 -0.16 -6.00 -0.39
C GLY A 44 0.31 -6.45 -1.77
N VAL A 45 1.60 -6.27 -2.08
CA VAL A 45 2.25 -6.65 -3.35
C VAL A 45 1.97 -8.11 -3.70
N PHE A 46 2.08 -9.04 -2.74
CA PHE A 46 1.78 -10.45 -2.98
C PHE A 46 0.32 -10.73 -3.34
N ARG A 47 -0.61 -9.96 -2.75
CA ARG A 47 -2.04 -10.07 -3.04
C ARG A 47 -2.32 -9.58 -4.45
N GLU A 48 -1.69 -8.46 -4.82
CA GLU A 48 -1.81 -7.89 -6.15
C GLU A 48 -1.19 -8.78 -7.23
N MET A 49 0.00 -9.34 -6.99
CA MET A 49 0.63 -10.32 -7.86
C MET A 49 -0.28 -11.53 -8.08
N LYS A 50 -0.94 -12.05 -7.03
CA LYS A 50 -1.87 -13.19 -7.18
C LYS A 50 -3.13 -12.80 -7.98
N LEU A 51 -3.64 -11.59 -7.77
CA LEU A 51 -4.85 -11.10 -8.44
C LEU A 51 -4.63 -10.85 -9.94
N ARG A 52 -3.42 -10.39 -10.31
CA ARG A 52 -3.05 -9.99 -11.68
C ARG A 52 -2.53 -11.14 -12.56
N ARG A 53 -2.34 -12.34 -12.02
CA ARG A 53 -1.85 -13.52 -12.79
C ARG A 53 -2.78 -13.95 -13.92
N ASN A 54 -4.09 -13.70 -13.79
CA ASN A 54 -5.09 -14.15 -14.72
C ASN A 54 -6.01 -12.98 -15.09
N TYR A 55 -6.49 -12.94 -16.33
CA TYR A 55 -7.51 -11.98 -16.74
C TYR A 55 -8.81 -12.23 -15.96
N GLU A 56 -9.23 -11.26 -15.16
CA GLU A 56 -10.53 -11.27 -14.48
C GLU A 56 -11.52 -10.40 -15.25
N LYS A 57 -12.71 -10.93 -15.52
CA LYS A 57 -13.76 -10.20 -16.23
C LYS A 57 -14.14 -8.94 -15.42
N PRO A 58 -14.34 -7.77 -16.05
CA PRO A 58 -14.61 -6.51 -15.33
C PRO A 58 -15.87 -6.52 -14.46
N SER A 59 -16.83 -7.40 -14.73
CA SER A 59 -18.00 -7.62 -13.86
C SER A 59 -17.66 -8.35 -12.56
N GLU A 60 -16.77 -9.34 -12.63
CA GLU A 60 -16.35 -10.15 -11.49
C GLU A 60 -15.42 -9.36 -10.57
N LYS A 61 -14.52 -8.57 -11.16
CA LYS A 61 -13.67 -7.61 -10.46
C LYS A 61 -14.50 -6.65 -9.61
N ARG A 62 -15.54 -6.03 -10.19
CA ARG A 62 -16.46 -5.14 -9.47
C ARG A 62 -17.20 -5.83 -8.31
N LYS A 63 -17.61 -7.09 -8.48
CA LYS A 63 -18.27 -7.87 -7.43
C LYS A 63 -17.30 -8.17 -6.27
N ARG A 64 -16.06 -8.53 -6.58
CA ARG A 64 -14.99 -8.78 -5.60
C ARG A 64 -14.64 -7.52 -4.81
N GLU A 65 -14.41 -6.41 -5.49
CA GLU A 65 -14.08 -5.12 -4.86
C GLU A 65 -15.17 -4.66 -3.89
N ARG A 66 -16.45 -4.75 -4.29
CA ARG A 66 -17.58 -4.44 -3.40
C ARG A 66 -17.61 -5.33 -2.16
N ALA A 67 -17.44 -6.65 -2.33
CA ALA A 67 -17.41 -7.58 -1.21
C ALA A 67 -16.21 -7.32 -0.28
N GLU A 68 -15.05 -6.97 -0.82
CA GLU A 68 -13.87 -6.61 -0.05
C GLU A 68 -14.03 -5.30 0.72
N ALA A 69 -14.63 -4.28 0.10
CA ALA A 69 -14.92 -2.99 0.76
C ALA A 69 -15.82 -3.19 1.98
N VAL A 70 -16.89 -3.97 1.83
CA VAL A 70 -17.80 -4.31 2.94
C VAL A 70 -17.05 -5.07 4.04
N ARG A 71 -16.21 -6.05 3.70
CA ARG A 71 -15.39 -6.78 4.69
C ARG A 71 -14.41 -5.87 5.41
N ARG A 72 -13.73 -4.97 4.70
CA ARG A 72 -12.81 -3.98 5.28
C ARG A 72 -13.54 -3.05 6.24
N HIS A 73 -14.69 -2.53 5.84
CA HIS A 73 -15.52 -1.65 6.67
C HIS A 73 -15.96 -2.35 7.97
N ARG A 74 -16.48 -3.58 7.88
CA ARG A 74 -16.85 -4.38 9.06
C ARG A 74 -15.67 -4.65 9.99
N LYS A 75 -14.48 -4.92 9.44
CA LYS A 75 -13.26 -5.11 10.23
C LYS A 75 -12.82 -3.83 10.94
N LEU A 76 -12.93 -2.68 10.28
CA LEU A 76 -12.62 -1.37 10.88
C LEU A 76 -13.58 -1.04 12.02
N MET A 77 -14.89 -1.25 11.81
CA MET A 77 -15.88 -1.04 12.86
C MET A 77 -15.62 -1.92 14.09
N ARG A 78 -15.30 -3.21 13.89
CA ARG A 78 -14.93 -4.10 14.99
C ARG A 78 -13.72 -3.59 15.78
N LYS A 79 -12.64 -3.23 15.08
CA LYS A 79 -11.43 -2.69 15.71
C LYS A 79 -11.66 -1.36 16.43
N ARG A 80 -12.63 -0.57 15.96
CA ARG A 80 -13.03 0.68 16.59
C ARG A 80 -13.72 0.41 17.92
N MET A 81 -14.69 -0.52 17.95
CA MET A 81 -15.38 -0.92 19.17
C MET A 81 -14.43 -1.51 20.21
N GLU A 82 -13.50 -2.38 19.79
CA GLU A 82 -12.45 -2.94 20.67
C GLU A 82 -11.53 -1.88 21.28
N ARG A 83 -11.31 -0.74 20.60
CA ARG A 83 -10.43 0.34 21.05
C ARG A 83 -11.16 1.38 21.92
N GLU A 84 -12.41 1.68 21.58
CA GLU A 84 -13.26 2.64 22.30
C GLU A 84 -13.89 2.02 23.56
N GLY A 85 -13.72 0.72 23.80
CA GLY A 85 -14.02 0.07 25.08
C GLY A 85 -15.51 -0.07 25.36
N PHE A 86 -16.19 -0.87 24.54
CA PHE A 86 -17.50 -1.45 24.86
C PHE A 86 -17.40 -2.98 24.91
#